data_AF-A0A1L0FWF2-F1
#
_entry.id   AF-A0A1L0FWF2-F1
#
_cell.length_a   1.000
_cell.length_b   1.000
_cell.length_c   1.000
_cell.angle_alpha   90.00
_cell.angle_beta   90.00
_cell.angle_gamma   90.00
#
_symmetry.space_group_name_H-M   'P 1'
#
loop_
_entity.id
_entity.type
_entity.pdbx_description
1 polymer ?
#
loop_
_entity_poly.entity_id
_entity_poly.type
_entity_poly.pdbx_seq_one_letter_code
_entity_poly.pdbx_strand_id
1 'polypeptide(L)'
;MLRAVSRIPRNTKISVSSARRWISESSSEVFTKINDTNDPARNQFFQYTWGSWMKDDKTQRAKRETRFSIEGVSEFFKSLKQKEAATIAKPEALDNGMVILPNNWTEEVIGSSGFDVKSIASIHEGKHHRIYKLTLVSGKEFVLRIPYKLESDFAIDNKIKSEVATLDFLSVKLGASVPKVLAYGVNRLNPLKTPFILMEYVDGDLLMKQWDPLMPDGEETEQKLKSVIEPIVEFQDKLLEITFNRIGSLYFFDDVSVENQSVVPYDESDETLKNRWRIGPSVERIFSKNKSHLSSGPIRRFNGPWDADKPEKMVEDIASLELESLKARLALAQADASGQVEDISELKKQIQTFENFKTMSSKLFNPNSPSIMNVGELFKPRLYVPDLDPLNVIVDSKSSKPVFFDLEYSTIKPFLLAAYPSFVAYQGAKIFNLQEDIPGFDEMDDVEKQQYLFMFYKTRNERLWELALNAKRHDLIAVASPHVKVLKAPYLQLLECKNDKDYMFVENAIVQLQTMWDTYVANQLCNGTEEAFPVAYTPEYLDEHKADLEAYQIEVASTPFAATGGWVPQDMFTVLKEQGILVEDGDGNYRIETEAALKTSESMEEEAQAKEAEAAKAKSEEK
;
A
#
# COMPACT_ATOMS: atom_id res chain seq x y z
N MET A 1 -28.41 12.41 19.89
CA MET A 1 -27.71 13.41 20.71
C MET A 1 -27.51 12.81 22.11
N LEU A 2 -26.29 12.32 22.38
CA LEU A 2 -25.69 11.97 23.69
C LEU A 2 -24.29 11.43 23.33
N ARG A 3 -23.31 12.33 23.22
CA ARG A 3 -21.91 11.99 22.94
C ARG A 3 -21.27 11.56 24.26
N ALA A 4 -21.00 10.27 24.41
CA ALA A 4 -20.04 9.81 25.40
C ALA A 4 -18.63 10.14 24.88
N VAL A 5 -18.09 11.27 25.33
CA VAL A 5 -16.66 11.56 25.22
C VAL A 5 -15.97 10.64 26.21
N SER A 6 -15.47 9.49 25.76
CA SER A 6 -14.54 8.72 26.58
C SER A 6 -13.27 9.55 26.73
N ARG A 7 -13.02 10.00 27.96
CA ARG A 7 -11.72 10.56 28.33
C ARG A 7 -10.69 9.45 28.13
N ILE A 8 -9.90 9.55 27.08
CA ILE A 8 -8.70 8.74 26.90
C ILE A 8 -7.83 8.96 28.16
N PRO A 9 -7.38 7.90 28.85
CA PRO A 9 -6.54 8.08 30.02
C PRO A 9 -5.27 8.85 29.65
N ARG A 10 -4.91 9.84 30.49
CA ARG A 10 -3.63 10.55 30.44
C ARG A 10 -2.52 9.53 30.74
N ASN A 11 -1.98 8.91 29.70
CA ASN A 11 -0.70 8.23 29.77
C ASN A 11 0.31 9.03 28.96
N THR A 12 1.39 9.37 29.64
CA THR A 12 2.62 9.99 29.15
C THR A 12 3.09 9.25 27.90
N LYS A 13 2.89 9.87 26.74
CA LYS A 13 3.46 9.38 25.49
C LYS A 13 4.87 9.91 25.39
N ILE A 14 5.81 9.00 25.16
CA ILE A 14 7.16 9.32 24.70
C ILE A 14 7.00 10.23 23.48
N SER A 15 7.43 11.48 23.63
CA SER A 15 7.59 12.43 22.55
C SER A 15 8.57 11.82 21.55
N VAL A 16 8.05 11.20 20.48
CA VAL A 16 8.85 11.03 19.26
C VAL A 16 8.87 12.41 18.60
N SER A 17 9.66 13.31 19.21
CA SER A 17 10.13 14.50 18.53
C SER A 17 10.68 14.06 17.17
N SER A 18 10.43 14.87 16.16
CA SER A 18 10.93 14.69 14.80
C SER A 18 12.46 14.61 14.82
N ALA A 19 13.00 13.43 15.09
CA ALA A 19 14.42 13.16 14.96
C ALA A 19 14.75 13.42 13.50
N ARG A 20 15.49 14.50 13.25
CA ARG A 20 16.14 14.72 11.95
C ARG A 20 16.83 13.41 11.61
N ARG A 21 16.42 12.78 10.50
CA ARG A 21 17.05 11.57 9.98
C ARG A 21 18.55 11.86 9.86
N TRP A 22 19.35 11.20 10.70
CA TRP A 22 20.79 11.17 10.53
C TRP A 22 21.08 10.10 9.49
N ILE A 23 20.89 10.46 8.22
CA ILE A 23 21.45 9.67 7.12
C ILE A 23 22.96 9.90 7.19
N SER A 24 23.75 8.85 7.44
CA SER A 24 25.20 9.00 7.43
C SER A 24 25.66 9.55 6.07
N GLU A 25 26.44 10.63 6.07
CA GLU A 25 26.93 11.26 4.83
C GLU A 25 27.95 10.39 4.07
N SER A 26 28.45 9.32 4.68
CA SER A 26 29.40 8.40 4.06
C SER A 26 28.76 7.05 3.71
N SER A 27 28.72 6.72 2.42
CA SER A 27 28.47 5.35 1.97
C SER A 27 29.69 4.49 2.29
N SER A 28 29.50 3.38 3.02
CA SER A 28 30.54 2.36 3.13
C SER A 28 30.73 1.68 1.77
N GLU A 29 31.76 2.07 1.02
CA GLU A 29 32.12 1.40 -0.23
C GLU A 29 32.82 0.08 0.08
N VAL A 30 32.20 -1.02 -0.34
CA VAL A 30 32.79 -2.36 -0.25
C VAL A 30 33.16 -2.81 -1.66
N PHE A 31 34.45 -2.81 -1.96
CA PHE A 31 34.96 -3.30 -3.24
C PHE A 31 35.03 -4.82 -3.23
N THR A 32 34.20 -5.48 -4.02
CA THR A 32 34.20 -6.93 -4.21
C THR A 32 34.53 -7.27 -5.67
N LYS A 33 35.20 -8.41 -5.90
CA LYS A 33 35.38 -8.94 -7.24
C LYS A 33 34.10 -9.66 -7.65
N ILE A 34 33.35 -9.08 -8.59
CA ILE A 34 32.07 -9.63 -9.09
C ILE A 34 32.17 -11.12 -9.46
N ASN A 35 33.32 -11.54 -10.01
CA ASN A 35 33.56 -12.92 -10.45
C ASN A 35 33.98 -13.89 -9.33
N ASP A 36 34.20 -13.42 -8.10
CA ASP A 36 34.52 -14.26 -6.95
C ASP A 36 33.23 -14.61 -6.20
N THR A 37 32.68 -15.79 -6.46
CA THR A 37 31.45 -16.27 -5.81
C THR A 37 31.63 -16.57 -4.32
N ASN A 38 32.87 -16.67 -3.85
CA ASN A 38 33.19 -17.01 -2.47
C ASN A 38 33.57 -15.80 -1.61
N ASP A 39 33.60 -14.59 -2.19
CA ASP A 39 33.89 -13.36 -1.44
C ASP A 39 32.78 -13.09 -0.40
N PRO A 40 33.09 -13.13 0.92
CA PRO A 40 32.11 -12.84 1.97
C PRO A 40 31.53 -11.43 1.85
N ALA A 41 32.28 -10.48 1.31
CA ALA A 41 31.83 -9.12 1.06
C ALA A 41 30.71 -9.06 0.00
N ARG A 42 30.68 -10.03 -0.93
CA ARG A 42 29.60 -10.19 -1.92
C ARG A 42 28.29 -10.62 -1.27
N ASN A 43 28.32 -11.37 -0.16
CA ASN A 43 27.10 -11.81 0.52
C ASN A 43 26.35 -10.65 1.18
N GLN A 44 27.08 -9.71 1.79
CA GLN A 44 26.49 -8.54 2.44
C GLN A 44 25.66 -7.70 1.47
N PHE A 45 26.06 -7.64 0.19
CA PHE A 45 25.34 -6.92 -0.86
C PHE A 45 23.88 -7.40 -1.08
N PHE A 46 23.58 -8.66 -0.76
CA PHE A 46 22.24 -9.24 -0.94
C PHE A 46 21.40 -9.23 0.34
N GLN A 47 22.02 -8.99 1.49
CA GLN A 47 21.36 -9.01 2.80
C GLN A 47 20.53 -7.75 3.02
N TYR A 48 19.43 -7.90 3.77
CA TYR A 48 18.57 -6.79 4.18
C TYR A 48 19.25 -5.95 5.27
N THR A 49 19.24 -4.64 5.09
CA THR A 49 19.95 -3.70 5.98
C THR A 49 19.08 -2.55 6.48
N TRP A 50 17.89 -2.35 5.92
CA TRP A 50 17.12 -1.12 6.13
C TRP A 50 16.51 -0.96 7.53
N GLY A 51 16.26 -2.05 8.23
CA GLY A 51 15.77 -2.00 9.59
C GLY A 51 15.78 -3.35 10.28
N SER A 52 15.27 -3.35 11.50
CA SER A 52 15.17 -4.53 12.35
C SER A 52 13.75 -4.73 12.86
N TRP A 53 13.42 -5.96 13.24
CA TRP A 53 12.18 -6.28 13.92
C TRP A 53 12.41 -6.46 15.41
N MET A 54 11.45 -5.99 16.21
CA MET A 54 11.39 -6.23 17.64
C MET A 54 11.27 -7.73 17.96
N LYS A 55 10.72 -8.54 17.04
CA LYS A 55 10.56 -9.99 17.16
C LYS A 55 10.98 -10.69 15.88
N ASP A 56 11.60 -11.87 15.99
CA ASP A 56 12.02 -12.71 14.85
C ASP A 56 12.93 -12.02 13.82
N ASP A 57 13.77 -11.05 14.24
CA ASP A 57 14.56 -10.20 13.33
C ASP A 57 15.37 -11.00 12.31
N LYS A 58 16.12 -12.01 12.78
CA LYS A 58 16.94 -12.87 11.94
C LYS A 58 16.12 -13.56 10.83
N THR A 59 14.94 -14.04 11.17
CA THR A 59 14.02 -14.70 10.22
C THR A 59 13.43 -13.69 9.23
N GLN A 60 13.04 -12.51 9.70
CA GLN A 60 12.49 -11.45 8.85
C GLN A 60 13.52 -10.90 7.86
N ARG A 61 14.78 -10.76 8.28
CA ARG A 61 15.90 -10.38 7.41
C ARG A 61 16.23 -11.45 6.38
N ALA A 62 16.28 -12.73 6.78
CA ALA A 62 16.55 -13.84 5.86
C ALA A 62 15.49 -13.95 4.75
N LYS A 63 14.21 -13.72 5.05
CA LYS A 63 13.12 -13.68 4.05
C LYS A 63 13.26 -12.53 3.03
N ARG A 64 14.09 -11.52 3.34
CA ARG A 64 14.33 -10.32 2.54
C ARG A 64 15.72 -10.31 1.88
N GLU A 65 16.44 -11.43 1.91
CA GLU A 65 17.63 -11.60 1.08
C GLU A 65 17.24 -11.63 -0.41
N THR A 66 17.99 -10.91 -1.24
CA THR A 66 17.70 -10.73 -2.67
C THR A 66 18.87 -11.19 -3.54
N ARG A 67 19.26 -12.45 -3.39
CA ARG A 67 20.38 -13.03 -4.15
C ARG A 67 20.01 -13.25 -5.63
N PHE A 68 20.84 -12.72 -6.53
CA PHE A 68 20.70 -12.87 -7.99
C PHE A 68 22.06 -13.07 -8.69
N SER A 69 22.04 -13.52 -9.94
CA SER A 69 23.27 -13.66 -10.76
C SER A 69 23.64 -12.32 -11.41
N ILE A 70 24.77 -11.76 -10.98
CA ILE A 70 25.35 -10.52 -11.54
C ILE A 70 25.87 -10.77 -12.97
N GLU A 71 26.38 -11.99 -13.21
CA GLU A 71 26.84 -12.46 -14.49
C GLU A 71 25.67 -12.53 -15.48
N GLY A 72 24.52 -13.07 -15.05
CA GLY A 72 23.29 -13.10 -15.84
C GLY A 72 22.74 -11.71 -16.17
N VAL A 73 22.87 -10.73 -15.26
CA VAL A 73 22.56 -9.32 -15.57
C VAL A 73 23.48 -8.81 -16.68
N SER A 74 24.78 -9.03 -16.54
CA SER A 74 25.78 -8.55 -17.50
C SER A 74 25.62 -9.17 -18.89
N GLU A 75 25.33 -10.47 -18.95
CA GLU A 75 25.04 -11.20 -20.19
C GLU A 75 23.75 -10.69 -20.86
N PHE A 76 22.70 -10.40 -20.08
CA PHE A 76 21.47 -9.84 -20.61
C PHE A 76 21.73 -8.48 -21.30
N PHE A 77 22.42 -7.56 -20.63
CA PHE A 77 22.71 -6.25 -21.24
C PHE A 77 23.57 -6.37 -22.50
N LYS A 78 24.57 -7.26 -22.52
CA LYS A 78 25.37 -7.56 -23.72
C LYS A 78 24.54 -8.11 -24.88
N SER A 79 23.42 -8.75 -24.59
CA SER A 79 22.50 -9.27 -25.61
C SER A 79 21.56 -8.20 -26.18
N LEU A 80 21.46 -7.03 -25.55
CA LEU A 80 20.60 -5.96 -26.03
C LEU A 80 21.01 -5.54 -27.44
N LYS A 81 20.01 -5.49 -28.31
CA LYS A 81 20.13 -4.94 -29.65
C LYS A 81 18.97 -4.00 -29.83
N GLN A 82 19.24 -2.78 -30.28
CA GLN A 82 18.19 -1.84 -30.61
C GLN A 82 17.19 -2.50 -31.57
N LYS A 83 15.91 -2.29 -31.28
CA LYS A 83 14.82 -2.73 -32.14
C LYS A 83 14.03 -1.48 -32.53
N GLU A 84 14.38 -0.89 -33.67
CA GLU A 84 13.52 0.11 -34.29
C GLU A 84 12.34 -0.61 -34.96
N ALA A 85 11.15 -0.46 -34.40
CA ALA A 85 9.93 -1.00 -34.97
C ALA A 85 9.04 0.15 -35.44
N ALA A 86 8.58 0.08 -36.70
CA ALA A 86 7.62 1.04 -37.26
C ALA A 86 6.24 1.00 -36.57
N THR A 87 5.98 -0.06 -35.79
CA THR A 87 4.76 -0.30 -35.02
C THR A 87 5.10 -0.78 -33.62
N ILE A 88 4.21 -0.58 -32.66
CA ILE A 88 4.40 -1.03 -31.28
C ILE A 88 4.52 -2.56 -31.23
N ALA A 89 5.72 -3.07 -30.95
CA ALA A 89 5.97 -4.49 -30.83
C ALA A 89 5.28 -5.09 -29.59
N LYS A 90 4.80 -6.33 -29.71
CA LYS A 90 4.28 -7.10 -28.57
C LYS A 90 5.40 -7.51 -27.61
N PRO A 91 5.09 -7.77 -26.33
CA PRO A 91 6.02 -8.46 -25.44
C PRO A 91 6.49 -9.77 -26.05
N GLU A 92 7.76 -10.12 -25.86
CA GLU A 92 8.40 -11.29 -26.46
C GLU A 92 8.98 -12.18 -25.35
N ALA A 93 8.44 -13.40 -25.24
CA ALA A 93 8.98 -14.41 -24.35
C ALA A 93 10.23 -15.06 -24.98
N LEU A 94 11.31 -15.14 -24.23
CA LEU A 94 12.56 -15.75 -24.63
C LEU A 94 12.67 -17.18 -24.08
N ASP A 95 13.39 -18.06 -24.79
CA ASP A 95 13.61 -19.46 -24.37
C ASP A 95 14.33 -19.60 -23.02
N ASN A 96 14.95 -18.53 -22.55
CA ASN A 96 15.62 -18.48 -21.25
C ASN A 96 14.69 -18.07 -20.09
N GLY A 97 13.37 -17.98 -20.31
CA GLY A 97 12.37 -17.69 -19.28
C GLY A 97 12.20 -16.21 -18.91
N MET A 98 12.84 -15.30 -19.65
CA MET A 98 12.57 -13.86 -19.57
C MET A 98 11.47 -13.46 -20.57
N VAL A 99 10.79 -12.36 -20.27
CA VAL A 99 9.96 -11.64 -21.24
C VAL A 99 10.56 -10.25 -21.44
N ILE A 100 10.75 -9.85 -22.69
CA ILE A 100 11.25 -8.52 -23.05
C ILE A 100 10.14 -7.65 -23.63
N LEU A 101 10.31 -6.33 -23.54
CA LEU A 101 9.42 -5.33 -24.14
C LEU A 101 10.19 -4.55 -25.21
N PRO A 102 10.25 -5.07 -26.46
CA PRO A 102 11.06 -4.49 -27.52
C PRO A 102 10.70 -3.05 -27.89
N ASN A 103 9.44 -2.65 -27.69
CA ASN A 103 8.97 -1.29 -27.94
C ASN A 103 9.69 -0.23 -27.08
N ASN A 104 10.31 -0.64 -25.97
CA ASN A 104 11.05 0.23 -25.08
C ASN A 104 12.56 0.21 -25.34
N TRP A 105 13.04 -0.57 -26.32
CA TRP A 105 14.47 -0.72 -26.63
C TRP A 105 14.95 0.31 -27.67
N THR A 106 14.62 1.58 -27.42
CA THR A 106 14.98 2.73 -28.27
C THR A 106 16.36 3.28 -27.91
N GLU A 107 16.99 4.06 -28.80
CA GLU A 107 18.25 4.74 -28.47
C GLU A 107 18.11 5.68 -27.28
N GLU A 108 16.95 6.32 -27.11
CA GLU A 108 16.66 7.19 -25.97
C GLU A 108 16.71 6.41 -24.64
N VAL A 109 16.15 5.20 -24.59
CA VAL A 109 16.10 4.40 -23.36
C VAL A 109 17.40 3.63 -23.15
N ILE A 110 17.81 2.80 -24.12
CA ILE A 110 18.94 1.86 -23.94
C ILE A 110 20.28 2.40 -24.43
N GLY A 111 20.30 3.47 -25.23
CA GLY A 111 21.51 3.96 -25.91
C GLY A 111 21.86 3.16 -27.18
N SER A 112 22.95 3.54 -27.84
CA SER A 112 23.42 2.93 -29.09
C SER A 112 24.62 2.00 -28.97
N SER A 113 25.37 2.09 -27.88
CA SER A 113 26.51 1.21 -27.61
C SER A 113 26.87 1.20 -26.13
N GLY A 114 27.92 0.47 -25.75
CA GLY A 114 28.45 0.47 -24.38
C GLY A 114 27.56 -0.26 -23.38
N PHE A 115 27.01 -1.42 -23.78
CA PHE A 115 26.09 -2.21 -22.96
C PHE A 115 26.75 -2.98 -21.81
N ASP A 116 28.07 -2.91 -21.66
CA ASP A 116 28.76 -3.50 -20.51
C ASP A 116 28.31 -2.83 -19.20
N VAL A 117 27.97 -3.64 -18.20
CA VAL A 117 27.63 -3.14 -16.85
C VAL A 117 28.90 -2.63 -16.18
N LYS A 118 28.90 -1.35 -15.81
CA LYS A 118 30.00 -0.68 -15.10
C LYS A 118 29.86 -0.83 -13.59
N SER A 119 28.66 -0.67 -13.04
CA SER A 119 28.42 -0.78 -11.60
C SER A 119 26.98 -1.20 -11.27
N ILE A 120 26.81 -1.82 -10.11
CA ILE A 120 25.53 -2.16 -9.51
C ILE A 120 25.54 -1.64 -8.07
N ALA A 121 24.52 -0.87 -7.69
CA ALA A 121 24.38 -0.32 -6.33
C ALA A 121 22.97 -0.59 -5.79
N SER A 122 22.86 -1.01 -4.53
CA SER A 122 21.56 -1.01 -3.84
C SER A 122 21.22 0.43 -3.48
N ILE A 123 20.13 0.97 -4.01
CA ILE A 123 19.75 2.38 -3.79
C ILE A 123 18.50 2.55 -2.93
N HIS A 124 17.67 1.51 -2.82
CA HIS A 124 16.49 1.53 -1.96
C HIS A 124 16.11 0.10 -1.53
N GLU A 125 15.75 -0.06 -0.28
CA GLU A 125 15.10 -1.25 0.26
C GLU A 125 13.70 -0.80 0.65
N GLY A 126 12.66 -1.43 0.12
CA GLY A 126 11.27 -1.11 0.39
C GLY A 126 10.63 -2.14 1.31
N LYS A 127 9.29 -2.15 1.39
CA LYS A 127 8.56 -3.18 2.17
C LYS A 127 8.48 -4.53 1.47
N HIS A 128 8.38 -4.51 0.14
CA HIS A 128 8.09 -5.70 -0.68
C HIS A 128 9.21 -6.07 -1.65
N HIS A 129 10.17 -5.18 -1.88
CA HIS A 129 11.21 -5.37 -2.88
C HIS A 129 12.47 -4.59 -2.52
N ARG A 130 13.58 -4.97 -3.16
CA ARG A 130 14.83 -4.21 -3.17
C ARG A 130 15.09 -3.65 -4.55
N ILE A 131 15.63 -2.43 -4.59
CA ILE A 131 15.94 -1.68 -5.79
C ILE A 131 17.45 -1.58 -5.94
N TYR A 132 17.94 -2.07 -7.08
CA TYR A 132 19.31 -1.94 -7.50
C TYR A 132 19.41 -1.00 -8.70
N LYS A 133 20.29 -0.02 -8.61
CA LYS A 133 20.70 0.83 -9.74
C LYS A 133 21.81 0.15 -10.51
N LEU A 134 21.65 0.07 -11.82
CA LEU A 134 22.63 -0.45 -12.77
C LEU A 134 23.13 0.70 -13.62
N THR A 135 24.44 0.85 -13.75
CA THR A 135 25.04 1.86 -14.63
C THR A 135 25.88 1.14 -15.68
N LEU A 136 25.65 1.45 -16.95
CA LEU A 136 26.43 0.89 -18.07
C LEU A 136 27.65 1.75 -18.37
N VAL A 137 28.60 1.20 -19.15
CA VAL A 137 29.81 1.94 -19.60
C VAL A 137 29.43 3.17 -20.43
N SER A 138 28.32 3.11 -21.17
CA SER A 138 27.76 4.26 -21.90
C SER A 138 27.25 5.40 -21.01
N GLY A 139 27.11 5.17 -19.70
CA GLY A 139 26.49 6.10 -18.75
C GLY A 139 24.97 5.98 -18.67
N LYS A 140 24.32 5.09 -19.43
CA LYS A 140 22.90 4.78 -19.25
C LYS A 140 22.67 4.06 -17.93
N GLU A 141 21.54 4.36 -17.30
CA GLU A 141 21.20 3.90 -15.96
C GLU A 141 19.84 3.19 -15.95
N PHE A 142 19.74 2.13 -15.16
CA PHE A 142 18.55 1.28 -15.08
C PHE A 142 18.24 0.90 -13.63
N VAL A 143 17.00 0.52 -13.41
CA VAL A 143 16.50 -0.01 -12.15
C VAL A 143 16.21 -1.50 -12.31
N LEU A 144 16.88 -2.32 -11.50
CA LEU A 144 16.55 -3.71 -11.27
C LEU A 144 15.78 -3.82 -9.94
N ARG A 145 14.48 -4.08 -10.03
CA ARG A 145 13.63 -4.33 -8.88
C ARG A 145 13.45 -5.83 -8.66
N ILE A 146 13.79 -6.29 -7.45
CA ILE A 146 13.67 -7.70 -7.05
C ILE A 146 12.71 -7.80 -5.87
N PRO A 147 11.59 -8.53 -5.99
CA PRO A 147 10.68 -8.73 -4.88
C PRO A 147 11.30 -9.63 -3.80
N TYR A 148 10.97 -9.35 -2.55
CA TYR A 148 11.25 -10.25 -1.44
C TYR A 148 10.37 -11.49 -1.51
N LYS A 149 10.87 -12.61 -1.00
CA LYS A 149 10.12 -13.88 -0.98
C LYS A 149 9.16 -13.94 0.22
N LEU A 150 8.24 -12.97 0.28
CA LEU A 150 7.22 -12.84 1.33
C LEU A 150 5.90 -13.52 0.95
N GLU A 151 5.70 -13.82 -0.33
CA GLU A 151 4.48 -14.40 -0.88
C GLU A 151 4.78 -15.72 -1.64
N SER A 152 3.73 -16.48 -1.96
CA SER A 152 3.86 -17.69 -2.77
C SER A 152 4.41 -17.38 -4.16
N ASP A 153 5.04 -18.35 -4.82
CA ASP A 153 5.55 -18.15 -6.19
C ASP A 153 4.42 -17.81 -7.17
N PHE A 154 3.22 -18.36 -6.92
CA PHE A 154 2.02 -18.04 -7.68
C PHE A 154 1.62 -16.57 -7.57
N ALA A 155 1.67 -15.98 -6.37
CA ALA A 155 1.37 -14.58 -6.16
C ALA A 155 2.42 -13.68 -6.83
N ILE A 156 3.71 -13.97 -6.63
CA ILE A 156 4.82 -13.20 -7.22
C ILE A 156 4.74 -13.20 -8.76
N ASP A 157 4.47 -14.36 -9.37
CA ASP A 157 4.33 -14.50 -10.82
C ASP A 157 3.21 -13.60 -11.37
N ASN A 158 2.00 -13.76 -10.85
CA ASN A 158 0.84 -12.98 -11.29
C ASN A 158 1.04 -11.48 -11.08
N LYS A 159 1.66 -11.09 -9.97
CA LYS A 159 1.90 -9.70 -9.60
C LYS A 159 2.88 -9.03 -10.54
N ILE A 160 4.00 -9.67 -10.87
CA ILE A 160 4.98 -9.16 -11.84
C ILE A 160 4.33 -9.00 -13.22
N LYS A 161 3.64 -10.04 -13.72
CA LYS A 161 2.96 -9.98 -15.02
C LYS A 161 1.96 -8.83 -15.08
N SER A 162 1.15 -8.70 -14.03
CA SER A 162 0.11 -7.68 -14.01
C SER A 162 0.67 -6.28 -13.89
N GLU A 163 1.70 -6.08 -13.08
CA GLU A 163 2.32 -4.78 -12.91
C GLU A 163 3.02 -4.29 -14.18
N VAL A 164 3.77 -5.17 -14.86
CA VAL A 164 4.42 -4.81 -16.13
C VAL A 164 3.37 -4.50 -17.21
N ALA A 165 2.29 -5.29 -17.29
CA ALA A 165 1.19 -4.99 -18.20
C ALA A 165 0.51 -3.65 -17.88
N THR A 166 0.39 -3.30 -16.60
CA THR A 166 -0.19 -2.02 -16.14
C THR A 166 0.72 -0.84 -16.48
N LEU A 167 2.03 -0.93 -16.23
CA LEU A 167 3.01 0.08 -16.63
C LEU A 167 2.98 0.31 -18.14
N ASP A 168 2.95 -0.77 -18.91
CA ASP A 168 2.89 -0.70 -20.36
C ASP A 168 1.55 -0.11 -20.86
N PHE A 169 0.42 -0.49 -20.27
CA PHE A 169 -0.89 0.11 -20.55
C PHE A 169 -0.90 1.61 -20.28
N LEU A 170 -0.43 2.02 -19.11
CA LEU A 170 -0.35 3.44 -18.75
C LEU A 170 0.53 4.22 -19.72
N SER A 171 1.66 3.64 -20.10
CA SER A 171 2.62 4.30 -20.98
C SER A 171 2.15 4.38 -22.44
N VAL A 172 1.64 3.27 -22.98
CA VAL A 172 1.31 3.13 -24.40
C VAL A 172 -0.12 3.58 -24.70
N LYS A 173 -1.10 3.16 -23.89
CA LYS A 173 -2.52 3.48 -24.13
C LYS A 173 -2.89 4.86 -23.60
N LEU A 174 -2.47 5.18 -22.38
CA LEU A 174 -2.85 6.44 -21.73
C LEU A 174 -1.81 7.54 -21.94
N GLY A 175 -0.56 7.21 -22.30
CA GLY A 175 0.52 8.21 -22.38
C GLY A 175 0.84 8.81 -21.01
N ALA A 176 0.70 8.04 -19.94
CA ALA A 176 1.04 8.44 -18.58
C ALA A 176 2.56 8.39 -18.37
N SER A 177 3.03 9.24 -17.47
CA SER A 177 4.44 9.35 -17.09
C SER A 177 4.79 8.24 -16.11
N VAL A 178 5.27 7.11 -16.65
CA VAL A 178 5.68 5.92 -15.90
C VAL A 178 6.98 5.34 -16.50
N PRO A 179 7.83 4.66 -15.70
CA PRO A 179 9.07 4.07 -16.21
C PRO A 179 8.84 3.03 -17.31
N LYS A 180 9.67 3.07 -18.35
CA LYS A 180 9.70 2.07 -19.42
C LYS A 180 10.37 0.79 -18.92
N VAL A 181 9.62 -0.32 -18.95
CA VAL A 181 10.13 -1.66 -18.63
C VAL A 181 10.88 -2.23 -19.83
N LEU A 182 12.09 -2.75 -19.61
CA LEU A 182 12.89 -3.40 -20.65
C LEU A 182 12.62 -4.90 -20.70
N ALA A 183 12.58 -5.53 -19.53
CA ALA A 183 12.40 -6.97 -19.38
C ALA A 183 11.93 -7.33 -17.97
N TYR A 184 11.35 -8.51 -17.83
CA TYR A 184 11.00 -9.09 -16.53
C TYR A 184 11.17 -10.61 -16.53
N GLY A 185 11.27 -11.17 -15.33
CA GLY A 185 11.27 -12.61 -15.08
C GLY A 185 10.39 -12.91 -13.87
N VAL A 186 9.55 -13.94 -13.97
CA VAL A 186 8.52 -14.22 -12.95
C VAL A 186 8.93 -15.28 -11.92
N ASN A 187 9.99 -16.03 -12.19
CA ASN A 187 10.49 -17.11 -11.33
C ASN A 187 12.02 -17.21 -11.47
N ARG A 188 12.66 -18.24 -10.89
CA ARG A 188 14.13 -18.40 -10.93
C ARG A 188 14.67 -19.04 -12.22
N LEU A 189 13.81 -19.49 -13.12
CA LEU A 189 14.17 -20.10 -14.40
C LEU A 189 14.52 -19.02 -15.43
N ASN A 190 15.43 -18.12 -15.06
CA ASN A 190 15.95 -17.08 -15.94
C ASN A 190 17.45 -16.82 -15.65
N PRO A 191 18.17 -16.05 -16.49
CA PRO A 191 19.60 -15.78 -16.29
C PRO A 191 19.95 -15.14 -14.94
N LEU A 192 19.09 -14.28 -14.39
CA LEU A 192 19.30 -13.60 -13.11
C LEU A 192 19.02 -14.51 -11.90
N LYS A 193 18.42 -15.69 -12.09
CA LYS A 193 18.11 -16.68 -11.04
C LYS A 193 17.19 -16.18 -9.91
N THR A 194 16.44 -15.11 -10.18
CA THR A 194 15.44 -14.51 -9.28
C THR A 194 14.29 -13.94 -10.11
N PRO A 195 13.06 -13.82 -9.58
CA PRO A 195 12.06 -12.92 -10.17
C PRO A 195 12.57 -11.47 -10.15
N PHE A 196 12.21 -10.69 -11.16
CA PHE A 196 12.62 -9.29 -11.27
C PHE A 196 11.79 -8.50 -12.28
N ILE A 197 11.85 -7.18 -12.17
CA ILE A 197 11.46 -6.21 -13.20
C ILE A 197 12.67 -5.31 -13.47
N LEU A 198 13.07 -5.19 -14.73
CA LEU A 198 14.15 -4.32 -15.18
C LEU A 198 13.55 -3.17 -16.01
N MET A 199 13.82 -1.93 -15.59
CA MET A 199 13.23 -0.73 -16.19
C MET A 199 14.24 0.42 -16.24
N GLU A 200 13.91 1.48 -16.95
CA GLU A 200 14.74 2.69 -16.98
C GLU A 200 14.90 3.30 -15.58
N TYR A 201 16.01 4.01 -15.36
CA TYR A 201 16.21 4.82 -14.17
C TYR A 201 15.68 6.23 -14.38
N VAL A 202 14.83 6.68 -13.47
CA VAL A 202 14.34 8.06 -13.42
C VAL A 202 15.16 8.81 -12.37
N ASP A 203 15.85 9.85 -12.81
CA ASP A 203 16.62 10.71 -11.92
C ASP A 203 15.72 11.82 -11.37
N GLY A 204 15.73 12.04 -10.05
CA GLY A 204 14.90 13.05 -9.45
C GLY A 204 14.63 12.85 -7.96
N ASP A 205 13.83 13.75 -7.40
CA ASP A 205 13.45 13.74 -6.00
C ASP A 205 12.05 13.17 -5.80
N LEU A 206 11.83 12.43 -4.71
CA LEU A 206 10.49 11.98 -4.33
C LEU A 206 9.58 13.17 -4.06
N LEU A 207 8.36 13.14 -4.58
CA LEU A 207 7.33 14.15 -4.32
C LEU A 207 7.04 14.27 -2.81
N MET A 208 7.19 13.16 -2.06
CA MET A 208 7.07 13.13 -0.60
C MET A 208 7.96 14.16 0.12
N LYS A 209 9.08 14.59 -0.45
CA LYS A 209 9.91 15.66 0.15
C LYS A 209 9.16 17.00 0.30
N GLN A 210 8.10 17.20 -0.49
CA GLN A 210 7.27 18.40 -0.48
C GLN A 210 6.01 18.24 0.37
N TRP A 211 5.75 17.05 0.92
CA TRP A 211 4.52 16.76 1.66
C TRP A 211 4.66 17.09 3.14
N ASP A 212 4.02 18.18 3.58
CA ASP A 212 3.90 18.55 4.99
C ASP A 212 2.42 18.55 5.43
N PRO A 213 1.86 17.38 5.78
CA PRO A 213 0.43 17.24 6.04
C PRO A 213 -0.06 17.97 7.28
N LEU A 214 0.84 18.29 8.22
CA LEU A 214 0.51 18.89 9.52
C LEU A 214 0.90 20.37 9.59
N MET A 215 1.28 20.97 8.44
CA MET A 215 1.54 22.40 8.35
C MET A 215 0.34 23.21 8.86
N PRO A 216 0.56 24.19 9.77
CA PRO A 216 -0.50 25.09 10.22
C PRO A 216 -1.11 25.89 9.07
N ASP A 217 -2.38 26.28 9.22
CA ASP A 217 -3.02 27.15 8.21
C ASP A 217 -2.36 28.53 8.17
N GLY A 218 -2.17 29.03 6.96
CA GLY A 218 -1.54 30.30 6.62
C GLY A 218 -1.73 30.59 5.13
N GLU A 219 -1.24 31.75 4.67
CA GLU A 219 -1.49 32.22 3.30
C GLU A 219 -1.01 31.25 2.20
N GLU A 220 0.08 30.51 2.44
CA GLU A 220 0.69 29.59 1.46
C GLU A 220 0.34 28.11 1.68
N THR A 221 -0.30 27.76 2.80
CA THR A 221 -0.46 26.35 3.23
C THR A 221 -1.25 25.54 2.21
N GLU A 222 -2.38 26.08 1.74
CA GLU A 222 -3.21 25.40 0.75
C GLU A 222 -2.43 25.16 -0.56
N GLN A 223 -1.66 26.13 -1.03
CA GLN A 223 -0.85 26.01 -2.25
C GLN A 223 0.23 24.94 -2.13
N LYS A 224 0.92 24.87 -0.98
CA LYS A 224 1.95 23.85 -0.71
C LYS A 224 1.37 22.43 -0.63
N LEU A 225 0.21 22.27 -0.01
CA LEU A 225 -0.48 20.97 0.02
C LEU A 225 -0.96 20.56 -1.37
N LYS A 226 -1.51 21.51 -2.13
CA LYS A 226 -1.97 21.30 -3.51
C LYS A 226 -0.85 20.92 -4.46
N SER A 227 0.37 21.45 -4.29
CA SER A 227 1.51 21.07 -5.15
C SER A 227 1.88 19.58 -5.07
N VAL A 228 1.45 18.88 -4.02
CA VAL A 228 1.56 17.41 -3.89
C VAL A 228 0.27 16.70 -4.29
N ILE A 229 -0.89 17.21 -3.86
CA ILE A 229 -2.19 16.55 -4.11
C ILE A 229 -2.56 16.59 -5.59
N GLU A 230 -2.39 17.73 -6.27
CA GLU A 230 -2.87 17.92 -7.64
C GLU A 230 -2.19 16.99 -8.66
N PRO A 231 -0.85 16.81 -8.67
CA PRO A 231 -0.21 15.82 -9.55
C PRO A 231 -0.76 14.41 -9.39
N ILE A 232 -1.06 14.00 -8.16
CA ILE A 232 -1.61 12.67 -7.87
C ILE A 232 -3.07 12.57 -8.32
N VAL A 233 -3.86 13.64 -8.14
CA VAL A 233 -5.23 13.71 -8.66
C VAL A 233 -5.26 13.70 -10.19
N GLU A 234 -4.31 14.35 -10.87
CA GLU A 234 -4.17 14.29 -12.33
C GLU A 234 -3.89 12.87 -12.81
N PHE A 235 -3.00 12.15 -12.12
CA PHE A 235 -2.77 10.75 -12.43
C PHE A 235 -3.98 9.88 -12.10
N GLN A 236 -4.66 10.11 -10.98
CA GLN A 236 -5.91 9.43 -10.63
C GLN A 236 -6.98 9.62 -11.71
N ASP A 237 -7.17 10.84 -12.21
CA ASP A 237 -8.11 11.12 -13.30
C ASP A 237 -7.78 10.31 -14.56
N LYS A 238 -6.48 10.23 -14.89
CA LYS A 238 -5.96 9.43 -15.99
C LYS A 238 -6.23 7.93 -15.84
N LEU A 239 -6.08 7.37 -14.64
CA LEU A 239 -6.44 5.98 -14.33
C LEU A 239 -7.94 5.70 -14.54
N LEU A 240 -8.77 6.73 -14.38
CA LEU A 240 -10.22 6.64 -14.49
C LEU A 240 -10.75 6.91 -15.91
N GLU A 241 -9.90 7.17 -16.91
CA GLU A 241 -10.32 7.45 -18.30
C GLU A 241 -11.03 6.25 -18.94
N ILE A 242 -10.51 5.04 -18.72
CA ILE A 242 -11.03 3.82 -19.36
C ILE A 242 -12.04 3.14 -18.44
N THR A 243 -13.20 2.79 -19.00
CA THR A 243 -14.15 1.85 -18.40
C THR A 243 -13.90 0.47 -18.98
N PHE A 244 -13.69 -0.49 -18.10
CA PHE A 244 -13.50 -1.89 -18.48
C PHE A 244 -14.80 -2.68 -18.36
N ASN A 245 -14.90 -3.78 -19.10
CA ASN A 245 -16.06 -4.66 -19.07
C ASN A 245 -15.96 -5.83 -18.07
N ARG A 246 -14.83 -5.93 -17.35
CA ARG A 246 -14.59 -6.93 -16.31
C ARG A 246 -13.82 -6.35 -15.14
N ILE A 247 -13.93 -7.02 -14.00
CA ILE A 247 -13.23 -6.75 -12.74
C ILE A 247 -12.11 -7.79 -12.61
N GLY A 248 -10.91 -7.35 -12.20
CA GLY A 248 -9.73 -8.21 -12.17
C GLY A 248 -8.44 -7.40 -12.19
N SER A 249 -7.42 -7.85 -12.89
CA SER A 249 -6.19 -7.07 -13.10
C SER A 249 -5.75 -7.12 -14.57
N LEU A 250 -4.97 -6.13 -15.00
CA LEU A 250 -4.43 -6.08 -16.36
C LEU A 250 -3.31 -7.10 -16.53
N TYR A 251 -3.27 -7.76 -17.69
CA TYR A 251 -2.21 -8.67 -18.12
C TYR A 251 -1.96 -8.48 -19.60
N PHE A 252 -0.81 -8.94 -20.09
CA PHE A 252 -0.65 -9.11 -21.53
C PHE A 252 -1.52 -10.26 -22.05
N PHE A 253 -1.83 -10.22 -23.34
CA PHE A 253 -2.68 -11.21 -24.00
C PHE A 253 -2.24 -12.66 -23.74
N ASP A 254 -0.94 -12.94 -23.86
CA ASP A 254 -0.40 -14.30 -23.70
C ASP A 254 -0.25 -14.74 -22.23
N ASP A 255 -0.45 -13.84 -21.27
CA ASP A 255 -0.32 -14.09 -19.83
C ASP A 255 -1.63 -14.57 -19.16
N VAL A 256 -2.74 -14.61 -19.90
CA VAL A 256 -4.05 -15.05 -19.39
C VAL A 256 -4.52 -16.37 -20.04
N SER A 257 -5.53 -17.01 -19.44
CA SER A 257 -6.15 -18.21 -20.01
C SER A 257 -6.78 -17.93 -21.38
N VAL A 258 -6.91 -18.98 -22.21
CA VAL A 258 -7.58 -18.91 -23.53
C VAL A 258 -9.00 -18.33 -23.43
N GLU A 259 -9.72 -18.64 -22.36
CA GLU A 259 -11.03 -18.06 -22.07
C GLU A 259 -10.95 -16.53 -21.94
N ASN A 260 -10.02 -16.02 -21.14
CA ASN A 260 -9.83 -14.58 -20.95
C ASN A 260 -9.25 -13.89 -22.19
N GLN A 261 -8.49 -14.59 -23.03
CA GLN A 261 -8.00 -14.06 -24.32
C GLN A 261 -9.13 -13.71 -25.28
N SER A 262 -10.26 -14.42 -25.20
CA SER A 262 -11.41 -14.21 -26.09
C SER A 262 -12.21 -12.93 -25.78
N VAL A 263 -12.02 -12.34 -24.59
CA VAL A 263 -12.75 -11.15 -24.15
C VAL A 263 -11.89 -9.90 -24.32
N VAL A 264 -12.32 -9.00 -25.20
CA VAL A 264 -11.69 -7.68 -25.36
C VAL A 264 -12.02 -6.84 -24.12
N PRO A 265 -11.04 -6.22 -23.44
CA PRO A 265 -11.24 -5.62 -22.12
C PRO A 265 -12.01 -4.28 -22.10
N TYR A 266 -12.03 -3.57 -23.24
CA TYR A 266 -12.67 -2.27 -23.44
C TYR A 266 -12.75 -1.98 -24.95
N ASP A 267 -13.47 -0.93 -25.35
CA ASP A 267 -13.57 -0.53 -26.76
C ASP A 267 -12.24 0.06 -27.25
N GLU A 268 -11.44 -0.77 -27.93
CA GLU A 268 -10.14 -0.38 -28.48
C GLU A 268 -10.26 0.03 -29.95
N SER A 269 -9.99 1.30 -30.24
CA SER A 269 -10.03 1.90 -31.57
C SER A 269 -8.71 1.76 -32.32
N ASP A 270 -7.59 1.60 -31.61
CA ASP A 270 -6.28 1.34 -32.23
C ASP A 270 -6.13 -0.17 -32.50
N GLU A 271 -6.19 -0.55 -33.78
CA GLU A 271 -6.03 -1.93 -34.23
C GLU A 271 -4.71 -2.57 -33.76
N THR A 272 -3.66 -1.77 -33.55
CA THR A 272 -2.35 -2.28 -33.10
C THR A 272 -2.37 -2.70 -31.62
N LEU A 273 -3.34 -2.21 -30.84
CA LEU A 273 -3.45 -2.44 -29.40
C LEU A 273 -4.51 -3.49 -29.01
N LYS A 274 -5.45 -3.84 -29.90
CA LYS A 274 -6.58 -4.76 -29.61
C LYS A 274 -6.20 -6.09 -28.96
N ASN A 275 -5.04 -6.64 -29.30
CA ASN A 275 -4.55 -7.92 -28.78
C ASN A 275 -3.29 -7.75 -27.94
N ARG A 276 -3.18 -6.64 -27.20
CA ARG A 276 -2.07 -6.36 -26.30
C ARG A 276 -2.40 -6.69 -24.84
N TRP A 277 -3.54 -6.22 -24.34
CA TRP A 277 -3.94 -6.41 -22.93
C TRP A 277 -5.24 -7.18 -22.77
N ARG A 278 -5.38 -7.87 -21.63
CA ARG A 278 -6.58 -8.59 -21.19
C ARG A 278 -6.82 -8.40 -19.71
N ILE A 279 -8.06 -8.63 -19.28
CA ILE A 279 -8.40 -8.70 -17.86
C ILE A 279 -8.26 -10.15 -17.42
N GLY A 280 -7.36 -10.38 -16.46
CA GLY A 280 -7.15 -11.66 -15.80
C GLY A 280 -7.55 -11.59 -14.33
N PRO A 281 -7.23 -12.64 -13.55
CA PRO A 281 -7.54 -12.69 -12.13
C PRO A 281 -6.95 -11.50 -11.37
N SER A 282 -7.64 -11.01 -10.34
CA SER A 282 -7.15 -9.91 -9.51
C SER A 282 -5.87 -10.30 -8.77
N VAL A 283 -4.92 -9.37 -8.76
CA VAL A 283 -3.72 -9.43 -7.94
C VAL A 283 -3.86 -8.61 -6.65
N GLU A 284 -5.04 -8.13 -6.29
CA GLU A 284 -5.23 -7.35 -5.06
C GLU A 284 -4.69 -8.11 -3.84
N ARG A 285 -4.07 -7.39 -2.90
CA ARG A 285 -3.25 -7.95 -1.81
C ARG A 285 -3.96 -9.01 -0.97
N ILE A 286 -5.29 -8.93 -0.86
CA ILE A 286 -6.11 -9.91 -0.11
C ILE A 286 -5.97 -11.35 -0.65
N PHE A 287 -5.65 -11.51 -1.93
CA PHE A 287 -5.48 -12.82 -2.58
C PHE A 287 -4.13 -13.49 -2.29
N SER A 288 -3.15 -12.76 -1.76
CA SER A 288 -1.80 -13.27 -1.45
C SER A 288 -1.45 -13.19 0.03
N LYS A 289 -1.90 -12.14 0.71
CA LYS A 289 -1.55 -11.84 2.11
C LYS A 289 -2.18 -12.84 3.07
N ASN A 290 -1.34 -13.39 3.95
CA ASN A 290 -1.73 -14.38 4.96
C ASN A 290 -2.41 -15.62 4.34
N LYS A 291 -2.01 -16.01 3.12
CA LYS A 291 -2.52 -17.20 2.40
C LYS A 291 -1.45 -18.27 2.16
N SER A 292 -0.33 -18.23 2.89
CA SER A 292 0.80 -19.16 2.69
C SER A 292 0.46 -20.63 3.01
N HIS A 293 -0.56 -20.86 3.84
CA HIS A 293 -1.09 -22.19 4.16
C HIS A 293 -2.04 -22.75 3.10
N LEU A 294 -2.45 -21.95 2.11
CA LEU A 294 -3.29 -22.40 1.01
C LEU A 294 -2.45 -22.79 -0.20
N SER A 295 -2.92 -23.81 -0.92
CA SER A 295 -2.45 -24.06 -2.29
C SER A 295 -3.01 -23.00 -3.25
N SER A 296 -2.51 -22.95 -4.49
CA SER A 296 -3.01 -21.98 -5.48
C SER A 296 -4.44 -22.27 -5.96
N GLY A 297 -4.96 -23.50 -5.79
CA GLY A 297 -6.30 -23.90 -6.26
C GLY A 297 -7.43 -23.07 -5.64
N PRO A 298 -7.55 -23.00 -4.30
CA PRO A 298 -8.49 -22.11 -3.61
C PRO A 298 -8.42 -20.66 -4.08
N ILE A 299 -7.22 -20.09 -4.21
CA ILE A 299 -7.03 -18.70 -4.63
C ILE A 299 -7.57 -18.50 -6.06
N ARG A 300 -7.23 -19.40 -6.99
CA ARG A 300 -7.70 -19.36 -8.39
C ARG A 300 -9.21 -19.45 -8.54
N ARG A 301 -9.90 -20.05 -7.57
CA ARG A 301 -11.37 -20.16 -7.58
C ARG A 301 -12.03 -18.81 -7.31
N PHE A 302 -11.41 -17.97 -6.50
CA PHE A 302 -12.04 -16.77 -5.93
C PHE A 302 -11.39 -15.46 -6.35
N ASN A 303 -10.35 -15.46 -7.17
CA ASN A 303 -9.69 -14.21 -7.59
C ASN A 303 -10.14 -13.72 -8.98
N GLY A 304 -11.28 -14.20 -9.48
CA GLY A 304 -11.87 -13.73 -10.74
C GLY A 304 -11.10 -14.18 -11.99
N PRO A 305 -11.22 -13.45 -13.12
CA PRO A 305 -11.92 -12.17 -13.29
C PRO A 305 -13.46 -12.30 -13.26
N TRP A 306 -14.14 -11.22 -12.89
CA TRP A 306 -15.61 -11.15 -12.79
C TRP A 306 -16.19 -10.23 -13.88
N ASP A 307 -17.45 -10.43 -14.23
CA ASP A 307 -18.16 -9.56 -15.17
C ASP A 307 -18.52 -8.21 -14.53
N ALA A 308 -18.43 -7.12 -15.31
CA ALA A 308 -18.73 -5.77 -14.80
C ALA A 308 -20.17 -5.58 -14.32
N ASP A 309 -21.11 -6.40 -14.83
CA ASP A 309 -22.54 -6.34 -14.46
C ASP A 309 -22.86 -7.11 -13.18
N LYS A 310 -21.87 -7.81 -12.58
CA LYS A 310 -22.00 -8.57 -11.33
C LYS A 310 -20.92 -8.18 -10.31
N PRO A 311 -20.81 -6.90 -9.93
CA PRO A 311 -19.77 -6.42 -9.01
C PRO A 311 -19.84 -7.07 -7.62
N GLU A 312 -21.02 -7.54 -7.19
CA GLU A 312 -21.22 -8.26 -5.93
C GLU A 312 -20.43 -9.57 -5.87
N LYS A 313 -20.17 -10.22 -7.01
CA LYS A 313 -19.42 -11.49 -7.06
C LYS A 313 -17.99 -11.35 -6.57
N MET A 314 -17.34 -10.22 -6.86
CA MET A 314 -16.02 -9.94 -6.30
C MET A 314 -16.04 -9.94 -4.76
N VAL A 315 -17.05 -9.29 -4.17
CA VAL A 315 -17.18 -9.15 -2.71
C VAL A 315 -17.53 -10.51 -2.07
N GLU A 316 -18.43 -11.28 -2.69
CA GLU A 316 -18.80 -12.64 -2.26
C GLU A 316 -17.62 -13.61 -2.30
N ASP A 317 -16.80 -13.55 -3.36
CA ASP A 317 -15.66 -14.43 -3.54
C ASP A 317 -14.51 -14.10 -2.59
N ILE A 318 -14.27 -12.81 -2.31
CA ILE A 318 -13.33 -12.38 -1.27
C ILE A 318 -13.76 -12.93 0.10
N ALA A 319 -15.05 -12.80 0.46
CA ALA A 319 -15.57 -13.36 1.70
C ALA A 319 -15.39 -14.88 1.76
N SER A 320 -15.63 -15.56 0.64
CA SER A 320 -15.51 -17.02 0.53
C SER A 320 -14.06 -17.49 0.63
N LEU A 321 -13.11 -16.74 0.07
CA LEU A 321 -11.67 -17.02 0.20
C LEU A 321 -11.21 -16.87 1.65
N GLU A 322 -11.62 -15.82 2.37
CA GLU A 322 -11.26 -15.67 3.78
C GLU A 322 -11.83 -16.79 4.64
N LEU A 323 -13.07 -17.19 4.40
CA LEU A 323 -13.66 -18.35 5.07
C LEU A 323 -12.92 -19.65 4.77
N GLU A 324 -12.54 -19.90 3.50
CA GLU A 324 -11.76 -21.09 3.14
C GLU A 324 -10.38 -21.06 3.81
N SER A 325 -9.73 -19.90 3.82
CA SER A 325 -8.45 -19.65 4.49
C SER A 325 -8.51 -19.95 5.99
N LEU A 326 -9.50 -19.40 6.70
CA LEU A 326 -9.63 -19.55 8.15
C LEU A 326 -10.07 -20.95 8.56
N LYS A 327 -10.96 -21.58 7.78
CA LYS A 327 -11.36 -22.98 8.02
C LYS A 327 -10.18 -23.93 7.81
N ALA A 328 -9.31 -23.65 6.84
CA ALA A 328 -8.06 -24.40 6.67
C ALA A 328 -7.10 -24.20 7.86
N ARG A 329 -6.91 -22.95 8.33
CA ARG A 329 -6.10 -22.68 9.54
C ARG A 329 -6.66 -23.39 10.77
N LEU A 330 -7.97 -23.33 10.99
CA LEU A 330 -8.64 -23.98 12.10
C LEU A 330 -8.45 -25.51 12.05
N ALA A 331 -8.60 -26.13 10.87
CA ALA A 331 -8.37 -27.56 10.71
C ALA A 331 -6.92 -27.97 11.00
N LEU A 332 -5.94 -27.16 10.56
CA LEU A 332 -4.53 -27.36 10.88
C LEU A 332 -4.25 -27.23 12.38
N ALA A 333 -4.82 -26.20 13.03
CA ALA A 333 -4.70 -25.97 14.47
C ALA A 333 -5.29 -27.13 15.28
N GLN A 334 -6.47 -27.63 14.89
CA GLN A 334 -7.14 -28.76 15.56
C GLN A 334 -6.41 -30.09 15.36
N ALA A 335 -5.61 -30.22 14.31
CA ALA A 335 -4.82 -31.40 14.01
C ALA A 335 -3.39 -31.32 14.57
N ASP A 336 -3.05 -30.31 15.39
CA ASP A 336 -1.70 -30.00 15.85
C ASP A 336 -0.66 -29.94 14.71
N ALA A 337 -1.12 -29.52 13.53
CA ALA A 337 -0.36 -29.45 12.29
C ALA A 337 -0.12 -28.01 11.81
N SER A 338 -0.51 -27.01 12.61
CA SER A 338 -0.18 -25.61 12.34
C SER A 338 1.32 -25.37 12.58
N GLY A 339 1.95 -24.62 11.69
CA GLY A 339 3.34 -24.19 11.87
C GLY A 339 3.55 -23.12 12.95
N GLN A 340 2.48 -22.72 13.64
CA GLN A 340 2.43 -21.70 14.69
C GLN A 340 1.32 -22.03 15.70
N VAL A 341 1.43 -21.52 16.93
CA VAL A 341 0.38 -21.64 17.93
C VAL A 341 -0.78 -20.73 17.54
N GLU A 342 -1.96 -21.33 17.36
CA GLU A 342 -3.17 -20.65 16.91
C GLU A 342 -4.15 -20.51 18.09
N ASP A 343 -4.78 -19.35 18.22
CA ASP A 343 -5.90 -19.18 19.15
C ASP A 343 -7.18 -19.67 18.49
N ILE A 344 -7.63 -20.87 18.89
CA ILE A 344 -8.85 -21.50 18.34
C ILE A 344 -10.10 -20.65 18.63
N SER A 345 -10.16 -19.96 19.77
CA SER A 345 -11.29 -19.10 20.12
C SER A 345 -11.32 -17.89 19.17
N GLU A 346 -10.16 -17.27 18.96
CA GLU A 346 -10.02 -16.13 18.05
C GLU A 346 -10.33 -16.51 16.59
N LEU A 347 -9.84 -17.67 16.13
CA LEU A 347 -10.16 -18.17 14.78
C LEU A 347 -11.66 -18.37 14.59
N LYS A 348 -12.39 -18.82 15.62
CA LYS A 348 -13.85 -18.94 15.56
C LYS A 348 -14.53 -17.57 15.48
N LYS A 349 -14.06 -16.56 16.24
CA LYS A 349 -14.55 -15.17 16.15
C LYS A 349 -14.31 -14.57 14.76
N GLN A 350 -13.14 -14.80 14.18
CA GLN A 350 -12.82 -14.43 12.80
C GLN A 350 -13.76 -15.10 11.80
N ILE A 351 -13.95 -16.43 11.89
CA ILE A 351 -14.87 -17.16 10.99
C ILE A 351 -16.29 -16.59 11.09
N GLN A 352 -16.81 -16.36 12.29
CA GLN A 352 -18.14 -15.78 12.49
C GLN A 352 -18.26 -14.41 11.81
N THR A 353 -17.25 -13.57 11.95
CA THR A 353 -17.20 -12.24 11.32
C THR A 353 -17.25 -12.33 9.80
N PHE A 354 -16.51 -13.26 9.19
CA PHE A 354 -16.55 -13.42 7.74
C PHE A 354 -17.80 -14.14 7.24
N GLU A 355 -18.49 -14.91 8.08
CA GLU A 355 -19.85 -15.43 7.80
C GLU A 355 -20.88 -14.29 7.83
N ASN A 356 -20.76 -13.35 8.77
CA ASN A 356 -21.54 -12.11 8.82
C ASN A 356 -21.27 -11.24 7.59
N PHE A 357 -20.00 -11.01 7.25
CA PHE A 357 -19.60 -10.26 6.06
C PHE A 357 -20.13 -10.90 4.77
N LYS A 358 -20.03 -12.23 4.64
CA LYS A 358 -20.61 -12.95 3.50
C LYS A 358 -22.12 -12.76 3.41
N THR A 359 -22.83 -12.78 4.54
CA THR A 359 -24.27 -12.52 4.61
C THR A 359 -24.62 -11.10 4.14
N MET A 360 -23.73 -10.13 4.39
CA MET A 360 -23.90 -8.73 3.98
C MET A 360 -23.47 -8.45 2.54
N SER A 361 -22.52 -9.20 1.99
CA SER A 361 -21.81 -8.89 0.72
C SER A 361 -22.72 -8.49 -0.45
N SER A 362 -23.80 -9.24 -0.71
CA SER A 362 -24.76 -8.97 -1.79
C SER A 362 -25.81 -7.89 -1.47
N LYS A 363 -25.85 -7.43 -0.21
CA LYS A 363 -26.83 -6.46 0.28
C LYS A 363 -26.24 -5.05 0.44
N LEU A 364 -24.92 -4.90 0.51
CA LEU A 364 -24.27 -3.60 0.80
C LEU A 364 -24.55 -2.52 -0.24
N PHE A 365 -24.76 -2.90 -1.50
CA PHE A 365 -24.64 -1.99 -2.62
C PHE A 365 -25.75 -2.19 -3.66
N ASN A 366 -26.50 -1.13 -3.97
CA ASN A 366 -27.48 -1.15 -5.05
C ASN A 366 -26.93 -0.41 -6.30
N PRO A 367 -26.57 -1.14 -7.38
CA PRO A 367 -26.03 -0.53 -8.59
C PRO A 367 -27.03 0.33 -9.37
N ASN A 368 -28.32 0.24 -9.03
CA ASN A 368 -29.40 0.98 -9.67
C ASN A 368 -30.10 1.95 -8.70
N SER A 369 -29.43 2.33 -7.61
CA SER A 369 -30.02 3.23 -6.59
C SER A 369 -30.43 4.58 -7.18
N PRO A 370 -31.71 4.97 -7.14
CA PRO A 370 -32.14 6.30 -7.58
C PRO A 370 -31.69 7.42 -6.62
N SER A 371 -31.30 7.06 -5.40
CA SER A 371 -30.91 7.98 -4.33
C SER A 371 -29.42 8.31 -4.34
N ILE A 372 -28.62 7.61 -5.16
CA ILE A 372 -27.19 7.87 -5.33
C ILE A 372 -26.98 8.53 -6.69
N MET A 373 -26.54 9.78 -6.67
CA MET A 373 -26.23 10.53 -7.89
C MET A 373 -25.20 9.77 -8.74
N ASN A 374 -25.51 9.60 -10.03
CA ASN A 374 -24.67 8.91 -11.01
C ASN A 374 -24.19 7.52 -10.55
N VAL A 375 -25.03 6.78 -9.82
CA VAL A 375 -24.68 5.46 -9.28
C VAL A 375 -24.04 4.53 -10.32
N GLY A 376 -24.57 4.50 -11.55
CA GLY A 376 -24.02 3.69 -12.63
C GLY A 376 -22.55 3.99 -12.95
N GLU A 377 -22.12 5.26 -12.85
CA GLU A 377 -20.70 5.63 -13.03
C GLU A 377 -19.80 5.11 -11.90
N LEU A 378 -20.33 5.04 -10.67
CA LEU A 378 -19.58 4.50 -9.52
C LEU A 378 -19.34 3.00 -9.64
N PHE A 379 -20.24 2.26 -10.30
CA PHE A 379 -20.10 0.81 -10.48
C PHE A 379 -19.28 0.40 -11.70
N LYS A 380 -19.00 1.33 -12.62
CA LYS A 380 -18.12 1.06 -13.76
C LYS A 380 -16.72 0.65 -13.28
N PRO A 381 -16.18 -0.49 -13.74
CA PRO A 381 -14.82 -0.90 -13.40
C PRO A 381 -13.80 0.05 -14.02
N ARG A 382 -12.90 0.57 -13.18
CA ARG A 382 -11.82 1.48 -13.57
C ARG A 382 -10.51 1.03 -12.93
N LEU A 383 -9.38 1.43 -13.51
CA LEU A 383 -8.07 1.07 -12.97
C LEU A 383 -7.89 1.76 -11.61
N TYR A 384 -7.47 0.97 -10.63
CA TYR A 384 -7.24 1.38 -9.25
C TYR A 384 -5.82 0.96 -8.84
N VAL A 385 -5.07 1.94 -8.36
CA VAL A 385 -3.72 1.76 -7.82
C VAL A 385 -3.82 1.90 -6.29
N PRO A 386 -3.65 0.82 -5.52
CA PRO A 386 -3.85 0.85 -4.07
C PRO A 386 -2.81 1.67 -3.31
N ASP A 387 -1.58 1.79 -3.84
CA ASP A 387 -0.47 2.49 -3.20
C ASP A 387 -0.12 3.82 -3.90
N LEU A 388 -1.16 4.57 -4.26
CA LEU A 388 -1.00 5.88 -4.88
C LEU A 388 -0.56 6.91 -3.82
N ASP A 389 0.75 7.00 -3.59
CA ASP A 389 1.37 7.79 -2.52
C ASP A 389 2.49 8.68 -3.09
N PRO A 390 2.73 9.89 -2.55
CA PRO A 390 3.86 10.73 -2.97
C PRO A 390 5.25 10.09 -2.77
N LEU A 391 5.37 9.00 -2.00
CA LEU A 391 6.57 8.15 -1.95
C LEU A 391 6.81 7.38 -3.26
N ASN A 392 5.76 7.14 -4.04
CA ASN A 392 5.78 6.40 -5.30
C ASN A 392 5.73 7.34 -6.52
N VAL A 393 6.18 8.59 -6.33
CA VAL A 393 6.27 9.62 -7.37
C VAL A 393 7.64 10.29 -7.32
N ILE A 394 8.37 10.26 -8.43
CA ILE A 394 9.62 11.02 -8.63
C ILE A 394 9.31 12.24 -9.47
N VAL A 395 9.78 13.42 -9.06
CA VAL A 395 9.83 14.61 -9.91
C VAL A 395 11.11 14.53 -10.72
N ASP A 396 11.00 14.19 -12.00
CA ASP A 396 12.15 14.00 -12.90
C ASP A 396 13.00 15.27 -12.99
N SER A 397 14.30 15.15 -12.76
CA SER A 397 15.25 16.26 -12.76
C SER A 397 15.36 16.93 -14.13
N LYS A 398 15.08 16.19 -15.22
CA LYS A 398 15.19 16.70 -16.60
C LYS A 398 13.93 17.43 -17.05
N SER A 399 12.76 16.84 -16.82
CA SER A 399 11.48 17.39 -17.29
C SER A 399 10.69 18.17 -16.25
N SER A 400 11.06 18.06 -14.96
CA SER A 400 10.29 18.55 -13.81
C SER A 400 8.87 18.00 -13.72
N LYS A 401 8.60 16.87 -14.39
CA LYS A 401 7.29 16.22 -14.38
C LYS A 401 7.26 15.09 -13.35
N PRO A 402 6.09 14.83 -12.74
CA PRO A 402 5.90 13.65 -11.90
C PRO A 402 5.97 12.38 -12.76
N VAL A 403 6.70 11.38 -12.28
CA VAL A 403 6.80 10.04 -12.84
C VAL A 403 6.35 9.05 -11.77
N PHE A 404 5.30 8.29 -12.07
CA PHE A 404 4.66 7.36 -11.15
C PHE A 404 5.25 5.97 -11.33
N PHE A 405 5.60 5.33 -10.22
CA PHE A 405 6.16 3.98 -10.19
C PHE A 405 5.53 3.17 -9.05
N ASP A 406 5.98 1.93 -8.89
CA ASP A 406 5.44 0.97 -7.91
C ASP A 406 3.91 0.80 -8.01
N LEU A 407 3.48 0.17 -9.10
CA LEU A 407 2.06 -0.08 -9.38
C LEU A 407 1.64 -1.49 -8.95
N GLU A 408 2.34 -2.03 -7.95
CA GLU A 408 2.13 -3.36 -7.40
C GLU A 408 0.68 -3.49 -6.86
N TYR A 409 0.06 -4.66 -7.04
CA TYR A 409 -1.34 -4.94 -6.67
C TYR A 409 -2.41 -4.09 -7.39
N SER A 410 -2.07 -3.36 -8.45
CA SER A 410 -3.07 -2.64 -9.26
C SER A 410 -4.17 -3.57 -9.76
N THR A 411 -5.40 -3.09 -9.71
CA THR A 411 -6.59 -3.87 -10.04
C THR A 411 -7.62 -2.99 -10.74
N ILE A 412 -8.54 -3.59 -11.47
CA ILE A 412 -9.70 -2.96 -12.08
C ILE A 412 -10.91 -3.38 -11.27
N LYS A 413 -11.60 -2.40 -10.68
CA LYS A 413 -12.79 -2.63 -9.86
C LYS A 413 -13.74 -1.43 -9.90
N PRO A 414 -15.01 -1.58 -9.48
CA PRO A 414 -15.93 -0.48 -9.34
C PRO A 414 -15.30 0.69 -8.57
N PHE A 415 -15.42 1.92 -9.08
CA PHE A 415 -14.88 3.10 -8.41
C PHE A 415 -15.46 3.27 -6.99
N LEU A 416 -16.71 2.84 -6.77
CA LEU A 416 -17.34 2.79 -5.45
C LEU A 416 -16.46 2.09 -4.40
N LEU A 417 -15.81 1.00 -4.81
CA LEU A 417 -14.99 0.12 -3.98
C LEU A 417 -13.53 0.58 -3.87
N ALA A 418 -13.15 1.70 -4.49
CA ALA A 418 -11.83 2.30 -4.31
C ALA A 418 -11.72 2.95 -2.92
N ALA A 419 -10.56 2.77 -2.28
CA ALA A 419 -10.18 3.55 -1.10
C ALA A 419 -9.56 4.88 -1.54
N TYR A 420 -9.61 5.88 -0.65
CA TYR A 420 -8.82 7.09 -0.85
C TYR A 420 -7.34 6.79 -0.67
N PRO A 421 -6.44 7.52 -1.32
CA PRO A 421 -5.00 7.40 -1.07
C PRO A 421 -4.66 7.59 0.41
N SER A 422 -3.80 6.72 0.94
CA SER A 422 -3.45 6.67 2.36
C SER A 422 -2.85 7.96 2.90
N PHE A 423 -2.07 8.69 2.09
CA PHE A 423 -1.42 9.94 2.50
C PHE A 423 -2.42 11.06 2.87
N VAL A 424 -3.62 11.07 2.25
CA VAL A 424 -4.71 12.03 2.57
C VAL A 424 -5.83 11.43 3.39
N ALA A 425 -6.09 10.12 3.27
CA ALA A 425 -7.20 9.47 3.94
C ALA A 425 -7.16 9.67 5.46
N TYR A 426 -8.33 9.89 6.05
CA TYR A 426 -8.50 10.05 7.49
C TYR A 426 -9.80 9.42 7.98
N GLN A 427 -9.70 8.38 8.82
CA GLN A 427 -10.86 7.66 9.35
C GLN A 427 -11.36 8.20 10.71
N GLY A 428 -10.65 9.18 11.30
CA GLY A 428 -11.04 9.75 12.58
C GLY A 428 -12.17 10.78 12.49
N ALA A 429 -12.54 11.35 13.64
CA ALA A 429 -13.58 12.36 13.72
C ALA A 429 -13.18 13.63 12.94
N LYS A 430 -14.08 14.10 12.08
CA LYS A 430 -13.85 15.24 11.21
C LYS A 430 -14.04 16.55 11.96
N ILE A 431 -13.10 17.47 11.76
CA ILE A 431 -13.17 18.85 12.26
C ILE A 431 -12.92 19.75 11.05
N PHE A 432 -13.91 20.57 10.71
CA PHE A 432 -13.86 21.48 9.56
C PHE A 432 -13.57 22.91 9.99
N ASN A 433 -13.92 23.27 11.22
CA ASN A 433 -13.64 24.57 11.81
C ASN A 433 -13.35 24.38 13.30
N LEU A 434 -12.13 24.74 13.74
CA LEU A 434 -11.70 24.54 15.12
C LEU A 434 -12.57 25.32 16.12
N GLN A 435 -12.88 26.58 15.83
CA GLN A 435 -13.63 27.45 16.74
C GLN A 435 -15.11 27.08 16.82
N GLU A 436 -15.70 26.64 15.71
CA GLU A 436 -17.13 26.27 15.64
C GLU A 436 -17.37 24.84 16.14
N ASP A 437 -16.52 23.89 15.76
CA ASP A 437 -16.72 22.48 16.07
C ASP A 437 -16.25 22.12 17.49
N ILE A 438 -15.28 22.86 18.04
CA ILE A 438 -14.64 22.60 19.35
C ILE A 438 -14.82 23.81 20.28
N PRO A 439 -15.93 23.86 21.05
CA PRO A 439 -16.18 24.92 22.02
C PRO A 439 -15.04 25.05 23.05
N GLY A 440 -14.53 26.27 23.22
CA GLY A 440 -13.44 26.56 24.17
C GLY A 440 -12.04 26.16 23.68
N PHE A 441 -11.86 25.89 22.38
CA PHE A 441 -10.56 25.48 21.82
C PHE A 441 -9.40 26.39 22.24
N ASP A 442 -9.60 27.72 22.22
CA ASP A 442 -8.54 28.69 22.56
C ASP A 442 -8.15 28.64 24.05
N GLU A 443 -9.02 28.15 24.92
CA GLU A 443 -8.82 28.05 26.37
C GLU A 443 -8.18 26.71 26.79
N MET A 444 -8.08 25.74 25.88
CA MET A 444 -7.50 24.42 26.15
C MET A 444 -5.98 24.49 26.32
N ASP A 445 -5.43 23.49 27.03
CA ASP A 445 -3.98 23.30 27.11
C ASP A 445 -3.39 22.87 25.76
N ASP A 446 -2.08 23.04 25.59
CA ASP A 446 -1.41 22.80 24.32
C ASP A 446 -1.52 21.34 23.86
N VAL A 447 -1.53 20.38 24.80
CA VAL A 447 -1.63 18.95 24.48
C VAL A 447 -3.00 18.63 23.92
N GLU A 448 -4.05 19.14 24.55
CA GLU A 448 -5.43 19.02 24.07
C GLU A 448 -5.61 19.71 22.71
N LYS A 449 -5.04 20.92 22.53
CA LYS A 449 -5.05 21.62 21.23
C LYS A 449 -4.39 20.81 20.12
N GLN A 450 -3.23 20.21 20.36
CA GLN A 450 -2.53 19.42 19.33
C GLN A 450 -3.35 18.23 18.84
N GLN A 451 -4.19 17.62 19.70
CA GLN A 451 -5.08 16.54 19.28
C GLN A 451 -6.12 17.03 18.28
N TYR A 452 -6.79 18.15 18.57
CA TYR A 452 -7.78 18.72 17.67
C TYR A 452 -7.15 19.28 16.39
N LEU A 453 -5.97 19.91 16.48
CA LEU A 453 -5.21 20.36 15.31
C LEU A 453 -4.86 19.19 14.38
N PHE A 454 -4.41 18.06 14.93
CA PHE A 454 -4.14 16.87 14.12
C PHE A 454 -5.39 16.40 13.36
N MET A 455 -6.55 16.34 14.03
CA MET A 455 -7.82 15.94 13.42
C MET A 455 -8.27 16.95 12.34
N PHE A 456 -8.11 18.24 12.61
CA PHE A 456 -8.40 19.33 11.69
C PHE A 456 -7.51 19.27 10.43
N TYR A 457 -6.19 19.18 10.57
CA TYR A 457 -5.26 19.10 9.44
C TYR A 457 -5.50 17.85 8.58
N LYS A 458 -5.74 16.69 9.21
CA LYS A 458 -6.08 15.47 8.46
C LYS A 458 -7.42 15.59 7.74
N THR A 459 -8.41 16.27 8.33
CA THR A 459 -9.69 16.57 7.67
C THR A 459 -9.52 17.51 6.48
N ARG A 460 -8.75 18.59 6.64
CA ARG A 460 -8.37 19.53 5.57
C ARG A 460 -7.73 18.81 4.38
N ASN A 461 -6.75 17.94 4.62
CA ASN A 461 -6.02 17.26 3.55
C ASN A 461 -6.92 16.30 2.75
N GLU A 462 -7.77 15.52 3.43
CA GLU A 462 -8.79 14.70 2.75
C GLU A 462 -9.76 15.57 1.94
N ARG A 463 -10.17 16.72 2.49
CA ARG A 463 -11.08 17.65 1.80
C ARG A 463 -10.45 18.25 0.55
N LEU A 464 -9.18 18.64 0.60
CA LEU A 464 -8.45 19.14 -0.57
C LEU A 464 -8.40 18.08 -1.68
N TRP A 465 -8.14 16.82 -1.33
CA TRP A 465 -8.22 15.69 -2.27
C TRP A 465 -9.62 15.55 -2.89
N GLU A 466 -10.67 15.53 -2.07
CA GLU A 466 -12.05 15.40 -2.56
C GLU A 466 -12.44 16.55 -3.50
N LEU A 467 -12.08 17.79 -3.17
CA LEU A 467 -12.37 18.96 -3.99
C LEU A 467 -11.63 18.90 -5.33
N ALA A 468 -10.34 18.56 -5.30
CA ALA A 468 -9.52 18.44 -6.51
C ALA A 468 -10.03 17.34 -7.44
N LEU A 469 -10.37 16.16 -6.90
CA LEU A 469 -10.93 15.07 -7.70
C LEU A 469 -12.32 15.43 -8.23
N ASN A 470 -13.19 16.02 -7.41
CA ASN A 470 -14.52 16.47 -7.84
C ASN A 470 -14.49 17.49 -8.96
N ALA A 471 -13.49 18.38 -8.98
CA ALA A 471 -13.32 19.36 -10.05
C ALA A 471 -13.08 18.73 -11.43
N LYS A 472 -12.51 17.51 -11.46
CA LYS A 472 -12.29 16.74 -12.70
C LYS A 472 -13.39 15.71 -12.96
N ARG A 473 -13.87 15.05 -11.89
CA ARG A 473 -14.77 13.90 -11.92
C ARG A 473 -16.01 14.12 -11.07
N HIS A 474 -16.76 15.17 -11.40
CA HIS A 474 -18.03 15.47 -10.74
C HIS A 474 -19.06 14.34 -10.93
N ASP A 475 -18.94 13.55 -12.00
CA ASP A 475 -19.69 12.33 -12.22
C ASP A 475 -19.54 11.31 -11.09
N LEU A 476 -18.44 11.35 -10.34
CA LEU A 476 -18.11 10.38 -9.28
C LEU A 476 -18.29 10.93 -7.84
N ILE A 477 -18.80 12.15 -7.67
CA ILE A 477 -18.82 12.88 -6.39
C ILE A 477 -19.55 12.14 -5.25
N ALA A 478 -20.55 11.31 -5.60
CA ALA A 478 -21.34 10.58 -4.61
C ALA A 478 -20.51 9.60 -3.77
N VAL A 479 -19.29 9.22 -4.19
CA VAL A 479 -18.37 8.42 -3.36
C VAL A 479 -17.99 9.12 -2.05
N ALA A 480 -18.04 10.46 -2.01
CA ALA A 480 -17.72 11.25 -0.83
C ALA A 480 -18.87 11.30 0.19
N SER A 481 -20.08 10.83 -0.17
CA SER A 481 -21.24 10.79 0.71
C SER A 481 -20.96 9.98 1.99
N PRO A 482 -21.30 10.49 3.19
CA PRO A 482 -21.15 9.74 4.44
C PRO A 482 -21.85 8.37 4.41
N HIS A 483 -23.04 8.28 3.82
CA HIS A 483 -23.78 7.02 3.72
C HIS A 483 -23.09 6.01 2.82
N VAL A 484 -22.51 6.46 1.69
CA VAL A 484 -21.74 5.60 0.79
C VAL A 484 -20.46 5.12 1.47
N LYS A 485 -19.75 6.01 2.20
CA LYS A 485 -18.56 5.65 2.99
C LYS A 485 -18.87 4.57 4.03
N VAL A 486 -19.99 4.69 4.75
CA VAL A 486 -20.43 3.70 5.74
C VAL A 486 -20.80 2.37 5.08
N LEU A 487 -21.56 2.37 3.97
CA LEU A 487 -21.93 1.14 3.25
C LEU A 487 -20.71 0.34 2.74
N LYS A 488 -19.64 1.03 2.32
CA LYS A 488 -18.41 0.36 1.87
C LYS A 488 -17.39 0.05 2.95
N ALA A 489 -17.60 0.54 4.18
CA ALA A 489 -16.64 0.36 5.26
C ALA A 489 -16.32 -1.12 5.55
N PRO A 490 -17.29 -2.07 5.61
CA PRO A 490 -16.97 -3.48 5.84
C PRO A 490 -15.99 -4.05 4.81
N TYR A 491 -16.20 -3.74 3.53
CA TYR A 491 -15.32 -4.18 2.45
C TYR A 491 -13.93 -3.54 2.56
N LEU A 492 -13.85 -2.24 2.83
CA LEU A 492 -12.55 -1.55 2.95
C LEU A 492 -11.75 -2.01 4.18
N GLN A 493 -12.41 -2.22 5.33
CA GLN A 493 -11.73 -2.74 6.53
C GLN A 493 -11.18 -4.15 6.31
N LEU A 494 -11.89 -4.98 5.54
CA LEU A 494 -11.42 -6.30 5.17
C LEU A 494 -10.12 -6.27 4.35
N LEU A 495 -10.01 -5.32 3.40
CA LEU A 495 -8.76 -5.14 2.63
C LEU A 495 -7.59 -4.69 3.52
N GLU A 496 -7.87 -3.98 4.62
CA GLU A 496 -6.88 -3.44 5.54
C GLU A 496 -6.46 -4.39 6.66
N CYS A 497 -7.06 -5.58 6.81
CA CYS A 497 -6.69 -6.55 7.84
C CYS A 497 -5.20 -6.95 7.73
N LYS A 498 -4.38 -6.52 8.68
CA LYS A 498 -2.93 -6.77 8.82
C LYS A 498 -2.61 -7.91 9.77
N ASN A 499 -3.40 -8.10 10.80
CA ASN A 499 -3.23 -9.13 11.81
C ASN A 499 -4.55 -9.82 12.16
N ASP A 500 -4.46 -10.90 12.95
CA ASP A 500 -5.59 -11.75 13.30
C ASP A 500 -6.67 -11.08 14.15
N LYS A 501 -6.41 -9.92 14.79
CA LYS A 501 -7.42 -9.15 15.55
C LYS A 501 -8.12 -8.09 14.71
N ASP A 502 -7.63 -7.78 13.50
CA ASP A 502 -8.22 -6.73 12.66
C ASP A 502 -9.62 -7.09 12.12
N TYR A 503 -10.07 -8.35 12.22
CA TYR A 503 -11.47 -8.70 11.92
C TYR A 503 -12.44 -7.91 12.80
N MET A 504 -12.03 -7.49 14.00
CA MET A 504 -12.88 -6.68 14.88
C MET A 504 -13.28 -5.36 14.20
N PHE A 505 -12.43 -4.78 13.36
CA PHE A 505 -12.79 -3.58 12.59
C PHE A 505 -13.79 -3.87 11.47
N VAL A 506 -13.72 -5.06 10.86
CA VAL A 506 -14.69 -5.52 9.86
C VAL A 506 -16.06 -5.72 10.52
N GLU A 507 -16.09 -6.43 11.66
CA GLU A 507 -17.31 -6.69 12.41
C GLU A 507 -17.93 -5.39 12.93
N ASN A 508 -17.13 -4.49 13.51
CA ASN A 508 -17.58 -3.17 13.95
C ASN A 508 -18.18 -2.36 12.79
N ALA A 509 -17.59 -2.44 11.58
CA ALA A 509 -18.16 -1.78 10.41
C ALA A 509 -19.52 -2.39 9.99
N ILE A 510 -19.71 -3.70 10.16
CA ILE A 510 -21.01 -4.35 9.94
C ILE A 510 -22.03 -3.91 11.00
N VAL A 511 -21.65 -3.93 12.28
CA VAL A 511 -22.50 -3.49 13.41
C VAL A 511 -22.96 -2.04 13.21
N GLN A 512 -22.08 -1.15 12.75
CA GLN A 512 -22.42 0.25 12.50
C GLN A 512 -23.56 0.41 11.48
N LEU A 513 -23.69 -0.50 10.51
CA LEU A 513 -24.78 -0.47 9.53
C LEU A 513 -26.15 -0.70 10.17
N GLN A 514 -26.22 -1.44 11.28
CA GLN A 514 -27.47 -1.77 11.96
C GLN A 514 -28.29 -0.53 12.35
N THR A 515 -27.60 0.57 12.70
CA THR A 515 -28.23 1.80 13.22
C THR A 515 -29.11 2.50 12.19
N MET A 516 -28.81 2.34 10.90
CA MET A 516 -29.45 3.07 9.79
C MET A 516 -29.96 2.12 8.69
N TRP A 517 -30.03 0.82 8.96
CA TRP A 517 -30.31 -0.19 7.94
C TRP A 517 -31.68 -0.01 7.29
N ASP A 518 -32.72 0.18 8.11
CA ASP A 518 -34.08 0.49 7.67
C ASP A 518 -34.11 1.71 6.73
N THR A 519 -33.34 2.75 7.06
CA THR A 519 -33.21 3.96 6.25
C THR A 519 -32.49 3.68 4.94
N TYR A 520 -31.45 2.85 4.93
CA TYR A 520 -30.76 2.45 3.71
C TYR A 520 -31.65 1.65 2.77
N VAL A 521 -32.49 0.77 3.31
CA VAL A 521 -33.48 -0.01 2.55
C VAL A 521 -34.59 0.90 2.01
N ALA A 522 -35.20 1.73 2.86
CA ALA A 522 -36.29 2.62 2.49
C ALA A 522 -35.89 3.62 1.38
N ASN A 523 -34.64 4.09 1.40
CA ASN A 523 -34.10 4.99 0.39
C ASN A 523 -33.36 4.26 -0.74
N GLN A 524 -33.40 2.92 -0.80
CA GLN A 524 -32.76 2.10 -1.83
C GLN A 524 -31.26 2.37 -2.00
N LEU A 525 -30.56 2.77 -0.94
CA LEU A 525 -29.12 3.02 -0.94
C LEU A 525 -28.31 1.71 -0.96
N CYS A 526 -28.89 0.65 -0.41
CA CYS A 526 -28.35 -0.70 -0.39
C CYS A 526 -29.28 -1.66 -1.15
N ASN A 527 -28.84 -2.90 -1.38
CA ASN A 527 -29.61 -3.94 -2.07
C ASN A 527 -30.40 -4.84 -1.09
N GLY A 528 -30.56 -4.39 0.15
CA GLY A 528 -31.44 -5.02 1.13
C GLY A 528 -32.90 -4.81 0.77
N THR A 529 -33.72 -5.85 0.95
CA THR A 529 -35.18 -5.80 0.69
C THR A 529 -36.01 -5.78 1.96
N GLU A 530 -35.40 -6.05 3.12
CA GLU A 530 -36.06 -6.16 4.42
C GLU A 530 -35.52 -5.11 5.38
N GLU A 531 -36.41 -4.45 6.13
CA GLU A 531 -36.06 -3.46 7.16
C GLU A 531 -35.30 -4.09 8.34
N ALA A 532 -35.47 -5.39 8.57
CA ALA A 532 -34.71 -6.12 9.58
C ALA A 532 -33.22 -6.21 9.17
N PHE A 533 -32.32 -5.95 10.11
CA PHE A 533 -30.90 -6.05 9.85
C PHE A 533 -30.52 -7.52 9.54
N PRO A 534 -29.73 -7.81 8.50
CA PRO A 534 -29.55 -9.19 8.03
C PRO A 534 -28.70 -10.09 8.94
N VAL A 535 -27.96 -9.50 9.88
CA VAL A 535 -27.17 -10.23 10.88
C VAL A 535 -27.84 -10.08 12.23
N ALA A 536 -28.10 -11.20 12.91
CA ALA A 536 -28.71 -11.17 14.24
C ALA A 536 -27.64 -11.03 15.31
N TYR A 537 -27.71 -9.95 16.09
CA TYR A 537 -26.86 -9.72 17.26
C TYR A 537 -27.66 -9.81 18.55
N THR A 538 -27.09 -10.48 19.54
CA THR A 538 -27.55 -10.43 20.93
C THR A 538 -26.91 -9.25 21.65
N PRO A 539 -27.59 -8.61 22.63
CA PRO A 539 -26.98 -7.56 23.44
C PRO A 539 -25.63 -7.96 24.06
N GLU A 540 -25.53 -9.19 24.55
CA GLU A 540 -24.31 -9.74 25.17
C GLU A 540 -23.13 -9.77 24.19
N TYR A 541 -23.39 -10.10 22.92
CA TYR A 541 -22.37 -10.13 21.87
C TYR A 541 -21.87 -8.71 21.55
N LEU A 542 -22.78 -7.74 21.49
CA LEU A 542 -22.41 -6.34 21.20
C LEU A 542 -21.58 -5.75 22.34
N ASP A 543 -21.93 -6.06 23.59
CA ASP A 543 -21.17 -5.62 24.76
C ASP A 543 -19.78 -6.27 24.81
N GLU A 544 -19.67 -7.58 24.54
CA GLU A 544 -18.37 -8.28 24.45
C GLU A 544 -17.52 -7.71 23.32
N HIS A 545 -18.07 -7.58 22.11
CA HIS A 545 -17.35 -7.06 20.95
C HIS A 545 -16.80 -5.65 21.20
N LYS A 546 -17.61 -4.79 21.84
CA LYS A 546 -17.18 -3.44 22.20
C LYS A 546 -16.03 -3.47 23.21
N ALA A 547 -16.11 -4.29 24.25
CA ALA A 547 -15.06 -4.42 25.24
C ALA A 547 -13.76 -4.96 24.64
N ASP A 548 -13.85 -5.98 23.77
CA ASP A 548 -12.70 -6.56 23.05
C ASP A 548 -12.03 -5.53 22.14
N LEU A 549 -12.82 -4.76 21.38
CA LEU A 549 -12.31 -3.72 20.49
C LEU A 549 -11.63 -2.59 21.27
N GLU A 550 -12.22 -2.14 22.38
CA GLU A 550 -11.62 -1.12 23.26
C GLU A 550 -10.29 -1.63 23.86
N ALA A 551 -10.25 -2.87 24.33
CA ALA A 551 -9.03 -3.49 24.85
C ALA A 551 -7.95 -3.59 23.76
N TYR A 552 -8.32 -3.99 22.54
CA TYR A 552 -7.39 -4.07 21.43
C TYR A 552 -6.85 -2.70 21.01
N GLN A 553 -7.68 -1.66 20.99
CA GLN A 553 -7.24 -0.29 20.72
C GLN A 553 -6.22 0.20 21.77
N ILE A 554 -6.45 -0.12 23.05
CA ILE A 554 -5.51 0.19 24.13
C ILE A 554 -4.20 -0.58 23.93
N GLU A 555 -4.26 -1.88 23.60
CA GLU A 555 -3.09 -2.70 23.30
C GLU A 555 -2.25 -2.08 22.18
N VAL A 556 -2.87 -1.77 21.03
CA VAL A 556 -2.19 -1.14 19.88
C VAL A 556 -1.60 0.22 20.24
N ALA A 557 -2.33 1.04 21.01
CA ALA A 557 -1.86 2.37 21.41
C ALA A 557 -0.68 2.31 22.42
N SER A 558 -0.64 1.26 23.23
CA SER A 558 0.42 1.03 24.24
C SER A 558 1.63 0.28 23.71
N THR A 559 1.49 -0.45 22.59
CA THR A 559 2.54 -1.31 22.04
C THR A 559 3.48 -0.48 21.15
N PRO A 560 4.76 -0.35 21.51
CA PRO A 560 5.72 0.38 20.69
C PRO A 560 5.84 -0.25 19.29
N PHE A 561 5.88 0.60 18.27
CA PHE A 561 6.00 0.16 16.87
C PHE A 561 4.89 -0.78 16.39
N ALA A 562 3.73 -0.84 17.06
CA ALA A 562 2.60 -1.68 16.63
C ALA A 562 2.15 -1.34 15.19
N ALA A 563 2.14 -0.05 14.85
CA ALA A 563 1.76 0.42 13.52
C ALA A 563 2.66 -0.12 12.39
N THR A 564 3.93 -0.44 12.69
CA THR A 564 4.89 -1.00 11.74
C THR A 564 5.04 -2.53 11.89
N GLY A 565 4.24 -3.17 12.75
CA GLY A 565 4.37 -4.60 13.08
C GLY A 565 5.67 -4.92 13.82
N GLY A 566 6.17 -3.98 14.62
CA GLY A 566 7.44 -4.10 15.33
C GLY A 566 8.67 -3.84 14.45
N TRP A 567 8.51 -3.36 13.21
CA TRP A 567 9.67 -2.96 12.41
C TRP A 567 10.16 -1.56 12.81
N VAL A 568 11.47 -1.41 12.96
CA VAL A 568 12.15 -0.17 13.35
C VAL A 568 13.24 0.13 12.31
N PRO A 569 13.32 1.36 11.78
CA PRO A 569 14.43 1.80 10.94
C PRO A 569 15.79 1.52 11.59
N GLN A 570 16.79 1.13 10.81
CA GLN A 570 18.07 0.65 11.36
C GLN A 570 18.81 1.69 12.18
N ASP A 571 18.79 2.95 11.74
CA ASP A 571 19.38 4.09 12.45
C ASP A 571 18.72 4.28 13.83
N MET A 572 17.39 4.31 13.86
CA MET A 572 16.62 4.41 15.09
C MET A 572 16.86 3.20 16.00
N PHE A 573 16.88 1.99 15.44
CA PHE A 573 17.11 0.76 16.20
C PHE A 573 18.49 0.77 16.89
N THR A 574 19.54 1.18 16.17
CA THR A 574 20.88 1.31 16.72
C THR A 574 20.92 2.34 17.85
N VAL A 575 20.35 3.53 17.64
CA VAL A 575 20.29 4.60 18.65
C VAL A 575 19.56 4.13 19.91
N LEU A 576 18.40 3.50 19.77
CA LEU A 576 17.63 3.02 20.92
C LEU A 576 18.37 1.92 21.70
N LYS A 577 19.14 1.07 21.00
CA LYS A 577 19.98 0.03 21.62
C LYS A 577 21.16 0.65 22.37
N GLU A 578 21.85 1.63 21.77
CA GLU A 578 22.96 2.36 22.39
C GLU A 578 22.52 3.14 23.65
N GLN A 579 21.31 3.68 23.64
CA GLN A 579 20.71 4.38 24.79
C GLN A 579 20.20 3.44 25.89
N GLY A 580 20.24 2.12 25.68
CA GLY A 580 19.69 1.14 26.62
C GLY A 580 18.16 1.17 26.73
N ILE A 581 17.48 1.90 25.84
CA ILE A 581 16.01 1.91 25.73
C ILE A 581 15.54 0.60 25.12
N LEU A 582 16.28 0.07 24.14
CA LEU A 582 16.00 -1.20 23.50
C LEU A 582 16.93 -2.30 24.04
N VAL A 583 16.36 -3.30 24.69
CA VAL A 583 17.12 -4.41 25.29
C VAL A 583 16.73 -5.72 24.64
N GLU A 584 17.76 -6.52 24.30
CA GLU A 584 17.61 -7.87 23.77
C GLU A 584 17.20 -8.83 24.87
N ASP A 585 16.19 -9.66 24.63
CA ASP A 585 15.88 -10.79 25.50
C ASP A 585 16.76 -12.00 25.16
N GLY A 586 16.75 -13.02 26.03
CA GLY A 586 17.56 -14.22 25.86
C GLY A 586 17.24 -15.05 24.60
N ASP A 587 16.15 -14.72 23.90
CA ASP A 587 15.65 -15.42 22.71
C ASP A 587 15.93 -14.65 21.40
N GLY A 588 16.66 -13.52 21.48
CA GLY A 588 17.01 -12.69 20.33
C GLY A 588 15.87 -11.78 19.84
N ASN A 589 14.84 -11.56 20.67
CA ASN A 589 13.85 -10.50 20.46
C ASN A 589 14.23 -9.27 21.29
N TYR A 590 13.47 -8.20 21.13
CA TYR A 590 13.73 -6.91 21.76
C TYR A 590 12.51 -6.38 22.49
N ARG A 591 12.75 -5.68 23.60
CA ARG A 591 11.73 -4.96 24.37
C ARG A 591 12.20 -3.54 24.70
N ILE A 592 11.24 -2.65 24.91
CA ILE A 592 11.53 -1.31 25.40
C ILE A 592 11.62 -1.33 26.92
N GLU A 593 12.71 -0.83 27.48
CA GLU A 593 12.86 -0.54 28.90
C GLU A 593 12.20 0.79 29.24
N THR A 594 11.03 0.72 29.86
CA THR A 594 10.19 1.89 30.15
C THR A 594 10.86 2.87 31.12
N GLU A 595 11.66 2.40 32.09
CA GLU A 595 12.36 3.29 33.04
C GLU A 595 13.50 4.09 32.38
N ALA A 596 14.21 3.50 31.41
CA ALA A 596 15.25 4.20 30.65
C ALA A 596 14.63 5.22 29.69
N ALA A 597 13.53 4.84 29.02
CA ALA A 597 12.80 5.73 28.12
C ALA A 597 12.26 6.99 28.83
N LEU A 598 11.76 6.84 30.06
CA LEU A 598 11.24 7.95 30.88
C LEU A 598 12.34 8.94 31.30
N LYS A 599 13.52 8.44 31.72
CA LYS A 599 14.67 9.29 32.08
C LYS A 599 15.18 10.10 30.89
N THR A 600 15.20 9.51 29.69
CA THR A 600 15.60 10.24 28.48
C THR A 600 14.58 11.31 28.12
N SER A 601 13.27 11.05 28.23
CA SER A 601 12.26 12.09 27.97
C SER A 601 12.35 13.27 28.95
N GLU A 602 12.57 13.01 30.24
CA GLU A 602 12.75 14.07 31.24
C GLU A 602 14.01 14.90 30.95
N SER A 603 15.12 14.25 30.59
CA SER A 603 16.37 14.95 30.24
C SER A 603 16.25 15.81 28.98
N MET A 604 15.45 15.38 28.00
CA MET A 604 15.22 16.13 26.76
C MET A 604 14.30 17.34 27.01
N GLU A 605 13.30 17.21 27.88
CA GLU A 605 12.46 18.34 28.32
C GLU A 605 13.28 19.38 29.10
N GLU A 606 14.16 18.94 30.01
CA GLU A 606 15.07 19.83 30.74
C GLU A 606 16.04 20.57 29.79
N GLU A 607 16.58 19.88 28.78
CA GLU A 607 17.50 20.50 27.80
C GLU A 607 16.77 21.48 26.85
N ALA A 608 15.51 21.18 26.48
CA ALA A 608 14.67 22.08 25.69
C ALA A 608 14.31 23.34 26.49
N GLN A 609 13.91 23.19 27.75
CA GLN A 609 13.64 24.30 28.66
C GLN A 609 14.90 25.14 28.93
N ALA A 610 16.07 24.51 29.03
CA ALA A 610 17.35 25.20 29.18
C ALA A 610 17.70 26.04 27.95
N LYS A 611 17.53 25.50 26.73
CA LYS A 611 17.76 26.25 25.47
C LYS A 611 16.77 27.39 25.28
N GLU A 612 15.52 27.20 25.70
CA GLU A 612 14.49 28.24 25.66
C GLU A 612 14.77 29.36 26.66
N ALA A 613 15.23 29.02 27.87
CA ALA A 613 15.69 29.97 28.87
C ALA A 613 16.94 30.74 28.41
N GLU A 614 17.88 30.08 27.73
CA GLU A 614 19.10 30.69 27.20
C GLU A 614 18.78 31.65 26.03
N ALA A 615 17.85 31.27 25.15
CA ALA A 615 17.35 32.12 24.07
C ALA A 615 16.54 33.33 24.60
N ALA A 616 15.77 33.16 25.68
CA ALA A 616 15.06 34.25 26.35
C ALA A 616 16.03 35.23 27.03
N LYS A 617 17.14 34.73 27.59
CA LYS A 617 18.19 35.53 28.22
C LYS A 617 18.98 36.33 27.18
N ALA A 618 19.33 35.73 26.05
CA ALA A 618 19.97 36.41 24.92
C ALA A 618 19.09 37.55 24.36
N LYS A 619 17.77 37.36 24.28
CA LYS A 619 16.82 38.42 23.89
C LYS A 619 16.64 39.53 24.93
N SER A 620 16.97 39.27 26.20
CA SER A 620 16.91 40.28 27.26
C SER A 620 18.18 41.12 27.38
N GLU A 621 19.31 40.65 26.85
CA GLU A 621 20.58 41.38 26.81
C GLU A 621 20.75 42.24 25.54
N GLU A 622 19.87 42.08 24.55
CA GLU A 622 19.77 42.92 23.33
C GLU A 622 18.74 44.07 23.43
N LYS A 623 18.11 44.25 24.60
CA LYS A 623 17.25 45.41 24.93
C LYS A 623 17.92 46.27 26.00
#